data_AF-A0AAC8QK25-F1
#
_entry.id   AF-A0AAC8QK25-F1
#
_cell.length_a   1.000
_cell.length_b   1.000
_cell.length_c   1.000
_cell.angle_alpha   90.00
_cell.angle_beta   90.00
_cell.angle_gamma   90.00
#
_symmetry.space_group_name_H-M   'P 1'
#
loop_
_entity.id
_entity.type
_entity.pdbx_description
1 polymer ?
#
loop_
_entity_poly.entity_id
_entity_poly.type
_entity_poly.pdbx_seq_one_letter_code
_entity_poly.pdbx_strand_id
1 'polypeptide(L)'
;MSHNTRGPLAPEQVKRHATTVRINDADKDGLRSMTEEHPLYTESVIIRAALQVLLACSSDVRTAIVIASLNEKDVSDVIRRHGMGYLTGQGGSHVN
;
A
#
# COMPACT_ATOMS: atom_id res chain seq x y z
N MET A 1 -12.02 -42.82 -2.13
CA MET A 1 -10.92 -41.90 -2.49
C MET A 1 -11.29 -40.53 -1.94
N SER A 2 -10.56 -40.03 -0.95
CA SER A 2 -10.91 -38.80 -0.22
C SER A 2 -10.32 -37.58 -0.94
N HIS A 3 -11.18 -36.72 -1.49
CA HIS A 3 -10.80 -35.41 -2.00
C HIS A 3 -10.53 -34.48 -0.82
N ASN A 4 -9.25 -34.22 -0.53
CA ASN A 4 -8.85 -33.19 0.43
C ASN A 4 -8.91 -31.82 -0.27
N THR A 5 -10.10 -31.22 -0.33
CA THR A 5 -10.26 -29.80 -0.68
C THR A 5 -9.66 -28.98 0.46
N ARG A 6 -8.40 -28.56 0.31
CA ARG A 6 -7.76 -27.56 1.18
C ARG A 6 -8.62 -26.29 1.15
N GLY A 7 -9.50 -26.15 2.14
CA GLY A 7 -10.27 -24.92 2.35
C GLY A 7 -9.34 -23.72 2.60
N PRO A 8 -9.84 -22.50 2.43
CA PRO A 8 -9.08 -21.29 2.73
C PRO A 8 -8.55 -21.38 4.17
N LEU A 9 -7.23 -21.21 4.32
CA LEU A 9 -6.54 -21.21 5.62
C LEU A 9 -7.33 -20.34 6.60
N ALA A 10 -7.72 -20.91 7.73
CA ALA A 10 -8.46 -20.16 8.76
C ALA A 10 -7.67 -18.89 9.11
N PRO A 11 -8.31 -17.73 9.36
CA PRO A 11 -7.63 -16.46 9.62
C PRO A 11 -6.57 -16.52 10.73
N GLU A 12 -6.70 -17.48 11.66
CA GLU A 12 -5.76 -17.78 12.74
C GLU A 12 -4.40 -18.34 12.27
N GLN A 13 -4.32 -18.88 11.06
CA GLN A 13 -3.11 -19.48 10.49
C GLN A 13 -2.24 -18.47 9.72
N VAL A 14 -2.71 -17.23 9.55
CA VAL A 14 -1.91 -16.16 8.96
C VAL A 14 -1.03 -15.56 10.05
N LYS A 15 0.28 -15.83 10.00
CA LYS A 15 1.27 -15.22 10.90
C LYS A 15 1.23 -13.69 10.75
N ARG A 16 0.59 -13.01 11.71
CA ARG A 16 0.55 -11.54 11.75
C ARG A 16 1.85 -11.03 12.34
N HIS A 17 2.73 -10.53 11.48
CA HIS A 17 3.90 -9.78 11.91
C HIS A 17 3.44 -8.40 12.40
N ALA A 18 3.53 -8.17 13.72
CA ALA A 18 3.32 -6.87 14.31
C ALA A 18 4.63 -6.08 14.27
N THR A 19 4.59 -4.88 13.71
CA THR A 19 5.73 -3.96 13.62
C THR A 19 5.36 -2.63 14.25
N THR A 20 6.25 -2.06 15.05
CA THR A 20 6.10 -0.73 15.62
C THR A 20 6.78 0.30 14.72
N VAL A 21 6.07 1.35 14.36
CA VAL A 21 6.59 2.50 13.61
C VAL A 21 6.43 3.78 14.44
N ARG A 22 7.40 4.68 14.33
CA ARG A 22 7.29 6.03 14.91
C ARG A 22 6.68 6.95 13.86
N ILE A 23 5.62 7.64 14.25
CA ILE A 23 4.86 8.57 13.41
C ILE A 23 4.69 9.84 14.27
N ASN A 24 4.80 11.02 13.65
CA ASN A 24 4.56 12.28 14.35
C ASN A 24 3.05 12.48 14.60
N ASP A 25 2.69 13.46 15.44
CA ASP A 25 1.28 13.65 15.81
C ASP A 25 0.41 14.11 14.63
N ALA A 26 0.95 14.92 13.72
CA ALA A 26 0.19 15.42 12.55
C ALA A 26 -0.22 14.28 11.59
N ASP A 27 0.71 13.39 11.27
CA ASP A 27 0.46 12.22 10.43
C ASP A 27 -0.50 11.24 11.12
N LYS A 28 -0.40 11.12 12.45
CA LYS A 28 -1.29 10.28 13.24
C LYS A 28 -2.71 10.84 13.29
N ASP A 29 -2.87 12.16 13.43
CA ASP A 29 -4.16 12.83 13.39
C ASP A 29 -4.80 12.67 12.00
N GLY A 30 -4.02 12.80 10.93
CA GLY A 30 -4.49 12.53 9.56
C GLY A 30 -5.00 11.09 9.38
N LEU A 31 -4.26 10.09 9.88
CA LEU A 31 -4.72 8.69 9.87
C LEU A 31 -6.02 8.51 10.66
N ARG A 32 -6.16 9.20 11.79
CA ARG A 32 -7.37 9.15 12.61
C ARG A 32 -8.57 9.75 11.88
N SER A 33 -8.42 10.90 11.22
CA SER A 33 -9.48 11.48 10.38
C SER A 33 -9.93 10.52 9.27
N MET A 34 -9.01 9.79 8.64
CA MET A 34 -9.38 8.77 7.65
C MET A 34 -10.20 7.61 8.25
N THR A 35 -9.98 7.26 9.52
CA THR A 35 -10.81 6.27 10.21
C THR A 35 -12.18 6.81 10.60
N GLU A 36 -12.32 8.12 10.81
CA GLU A 36 -13.61 8.76 11.06
C GLU A 36 -14.50 8.75 9.81
N GLU A 37 -13.91 8.94 8.62
CA GLU A 37 -14.60 8.81 7.33
C GLU A 37 -14.97 7.35 6.99
N HIS A 38 -14.21 6.39 7.52
CA HIS A 38 -14.38 4.97 7.26
C HIS A 38 -14.29 4.13 8.54
N PRO A 39 -15.35 4.14 9.39
CA PRO A 39 -15.31 3.57 10.74
C PRO A 39 -15.11 2.05 10.81
N LEU A 40 -15.17 1.34 9.68
CA LEU A 40 -14.86 -0.09 9.59
C LEU A 40 -13.36 -0.37 9.41
N TYR A 41 -12.56 0.66 9.10
CA TYR A 41 -11.11 0.53 8.94
C TYR A 41 -10.38 1.06 10.18
N THR A 42 -9.38 0.29 10.61
CA THR A 42 -8.43 0.75 11.64
C THR A 42 -7.25 1.43 10.97
N GLU A 43 -6.52 2.28 11.71
CA GLU A 43 -5.25 2.88 11.26
C GLU A 43 -4.31 1.82 10.66
N SER A 44 -4.22 0.64 11.29
CA SER A 44 -3.40 -0.48 10.82
C SER A 44 -3.86 -1.06 9.47
N VAL A 45 -5.17 -1.04 9.18
CA VAL A 45 -5.72 -1.48 7.89
C VAL A 45 -5.39 -0.47 6.81
N ILE A 46 -5.53 0.83 7.12
CA ILE A 46 -5.18 1.92 6.20
C ILE A 46 -3.70 1.86 5.83
N ILE A 47 -2.81 1.74 6.83
CA ILE A 47 -1.37 1.63 6.59
C ILE A 47 -1.05 0.38 5.75
N ARG A 48 -1.67 -0.77 6.04
CA ARG A 48 -1.46 -1.98 5.22
C ARG A 48 -1.89 -1.78 3.78
N ALA A 49 -3.04 -1.15 3.52
CA ALA A 49 -3.51 -0.88 2.18
C ALA A 49 -2.55 0.06 1.43
N ALA A 50 -2.10 1.14 2.09
CA ALA A 50 -1.12 2.07 1.52
C ALA A 50 0.22 1.38 1.18
N LEU A 51 0.72 0.53 2.08
CA LEU A 51 1.94 -0.25 1.84
C LEU A 51 1.76 -1.24 0.69
N GLN A 52 0.61 -1.88 0.58
CA GLN A 52 0.32 -2.79 -0.54
C GLN A 52 0.33 -2.05 -1.88
N VAL A 53 -0.25 -0.85 -1.94
CA VAL A 53 -0.20 0.00 -3.14
C VAL A 53 1.24 0.38 -3.47
N LEU A 54 2.03 0.82 -2.48
CA LEU A 54 3.44 1.18 -2.69
C LEU A 54 4.29 0.00 -3.16
N LEU A 55 4.01 -1.21 -2.65
CA LEU A 55 4.71 -2.43 -3.03
C LEU A 55 4.28 -2.96 -4.40
N ALA A 56 3.07 -2.64 -4.86
CA ALA A 56 2.61 -2.96 -6.21
C ALA A 56 3.31 -2.12 -7.29
N CYS A 57 3.80 -0.93 -6.94
CA CYS A 57 4.59 -0.10 -7.86
C CYS A 57 5.87 -0.81 -8.34
N SER A 58 6.30 -0.51 -9.56
CA SER A 58 7.61 -0.93 -10.06
C SER A 58 8.74 -0.41 -9.17
N SER A 59 9.90 -1.08 -9.21
CA SER A 59 11.03 -0.71 -8.35
C SER A 59 11.48 0.74 -8.51
N ASP A 60 11.48 1.24 -9.75
CA ASP A 60 11.92 2.60 -10.07
C ASP A 60 10.93 3.63 -9.52
N VAL A 61 9.62 3.39 -9.70
CA VAL A 61 8.56 4.26 -9.19
C VAL A 61 8.58 4.28 -7.66
N ARG A 62 8.68 3.12 -7.02
CA ARG A 62 8.76 3.02 -5.56
C ARG A 62 9.98 3.78 -5.02
N THR A 63 11.13 3.64 -5.68
CA THR A 63 12.35 4.38 -5.33
C THR A 63 12.14 5.89 -5.46
N ALA A 64 11.55 6.34 -6.56
CA ALA A 64 11.26 7.76 -6.79
C ALA A 64 10.30 8.33 -5.74
N ILE A 65 9.25 7.59 -5.37
CA ILE A 65 8.30 7.98 -4.31
C ILE A 65 9.01 8.14 -2.97
N VAL A 66 9.83 7.15 -2.58
CA VAL A 66 10.58 7.20 -1.31
C VAL A 66 11.54 8.40 -1.29
N ILE A 67 12.29 8.62 -2.38
CA ILE A 67 13.20 9.76 -2.47
C ILE A 67 12.43 11.09 -2.38
N ALA A 68 11.30 11.22 -3.07
CA ALA A 68 10.49 12.43 -2.99
C ALA A 68 9.97 12.68 -1.57
N SER A 69 9.43 11.64 -0.91
CA SER A 69 8.94 11.73 0.47
C SER A 69 10.03 12.12 1.47
N LEU A 70 11.23 11.54 1.36
CA LEU A 70 12.37 11.89 2.23
C LEU A 70 12.90 13.31 2.02
N ASN A 71 12.61 13.93 0.88
CA ASN A 71 13.01 15.29 0.56
C ASN A 71 11.84 16.28 0.60
N GLU A 72 10.71 15.90 1.21
CA GLU A 72 9.50 16.73 1.34
C GLU A 72 8.98 17.28 -0.01
N LYS A 73 9.22 16.53 -1.09
CA LYS A 73 8.72 16.87 -2.43
C LYS A 73 7.32 16.30 -2.61
N ASP A 74 6.52 16.93 -3.48
CA ASP A 74 5.19 16.44 -3.80
C ASP A 74 5.24 15.04 -4.45
N VAL A 75 4.79 14.06 -3.70
CA VAL A 75 4.69 12.66 -4.14
C VAL A 75 3.64 12.52 -5.25
N SER A 76 2.62 13.38 -5.26
CA SER A 76 1.57 13.38 -6.28
C SER A 76 2.13 13.66 -7.67
N ASP A 77 3.13 14.53 -7.77
CA ASP A 77 3.84 14.82 -9.03
C ASP A 77 4.62 13.61 -9.53
N VAL A 78 5.28 12.88 -8.62
CA VAL A 78 6.00 11.64 -8.98
C VAL A 78 5.02 10.60 -9.51
N ILE A 79 3.90 10.41 -8.82
CA ILE A 79 2.85 9.47 -9.22
C ILE A 79 2.26 9.86 -10.59
N ARG A 80 1.98 11.15 -10.80
CA ARG A 80 1.44 11.65 -12.08
C ARG A 80 2.40 11.45 -13.25
N ARG A 81 3.71 11.72 -13.05
CA ARG A 81 4.73 11.57 -14.10
C ARG A 81 4.89 10.13 -14.57
N HIS A 82 4.69 9.16 -13.67
CA HIS A 82 4.83 7.75 -14.01
C HIS A 82 3.52 7.13 -14.54
N GLY A 83 2.39 7.81 -14.38
CA GLY A 83 1.07 7.37 -14.84
C GLY A 83 0.50 6.20 -14.03
N MET A 84 -0.77 6.28 -13.62
CA MET A 84 -1.45 5.19 -12.88
C MET A 84 -1.48 3.86 -13.65
N GLY A 85 -1.38 3.89 -14.99
CA GLY A 85 -1.31 2.69 -15.84
C GLY A 85 0.00 1.89 -15.73
N TYR A 86 1.05 2.49 -15.18
CA TYR A 86 2.34 1.82 -14.93
C TYR A 86 2.41 1.20 -13.52
N LEU A 87 1.51 1.59 -12.61
CA LEU A 87 1.49 1.16 -11.21
C LEU A 87 0.92 -0.26 -11.00
N THR A 88 0.13 -0.76 -11.96
CA THR A 88 -0.49 -2.09 -11.90
C THR A 88 0.21 -3.14 -12.78
N GLY A 89 1.35 -2.80 -13.40
CA GLY A 89 2.09 -3.72 -14.26
C GLY A 89 1.34 -4.16 -15.54
N GLN A 90 0.20 -3.55 -15.85
CA GLN A 90 -0.64 -3.89 -17.02
C GLN A 90 -0.32 -3.07 -18.28
N GLY A 91 0.72 -2.21 -18.25
CA GLY A 91 1.13 -1.38 -19.39
C GLY A 91 2.12 -2.03 -20.37
N GLY A 92 2.25 -3.36 -20.36
CA GLY A 92 3.17 -4.11 -21.22
C GLY A 92 2.53 -4.59 -22.53
N SER A 93 2.07 -3.67 -23.39
CA SER A 93 1.97 -3.81 -24.86
C SER A 93 1.07 -2.72 -25.42
N HIS A 94 1.67 -1.68 -25.98
CA HIS A 94 1.19 -1.22 -27.27
C HIS A 94 2.39 -0.71 -28.07
N VAL A 95 2.71 -1.53 -29.06
CA VAL A 95 3.60 -1.24 -30.16
C VAL A 95 2.99 -0.07 -30.95
N ASN A 96 3.80 0.95 -31.22
CA ASN A 96 3.88 1.56 -32.55
C ASN A 96 5.24 2.23 -32.72
#